data_AF-A0A2T2TEB8-F1
#
_entry.id   AF-A0A2T2TEB8-F1
#
_cell.length_a   1.000
_cell.length_b   1.000
_cell.length_c   1.000
_cell.angle_alpha   90.00
_cell.angle_beta   90.00
_cell.angle_gamma   90.00
#
_symmetry.space_group_name_H-M   'P 1'
#
loop_
_entity.id
_entity.type
_entity.pdbx_description
1 polymer ?
#
loop_
_entity_poly.entity_id
_entity_poly.type
_entity_poly.pdbx_seq_one_letter_code
_entity_poly.pdbx_strand_id
1 'polypeptide(L)'
;VTDGGLSLDAGPAQALVDALGLPGTTLKQFKQLGGPFAIEEGQFQLNAWDFGGSQFDGTVEGALGFEGRIDLEMTMDLPLSMLQNSTIASRIGGGGLGDVLTKLVGGDAADDTVPVTVRFGGTMGDPTVQVLNREAIREKIRSIAKEEGLNRLRDLFGGGGE
;
A
#
# COMPACT_ATOMS: atom_id res chain seq x y z
N VAL A 1 -12.50 -7.71 -27.92
CA VAL A 1 -11.93 -7.26 -26.64
C VAL A 1 -13.05 -6.61 -25.88
N THR A 2 -13.61 -7.31 -24.90
CA THR A 2 -14.73 -6.78 -24.10
C THR A 2 -14.10 -5.95 -23.00
N ASP A 3 -14.26 -4.63 -23.10
CA ASP A 3 -13.89 -3.67 -22.06
C ASP A 3 -14.90 -3.82 -20.91
N GLY A 4 -14.74 -4.91 -20.16
CA GLY A 4 -15.55 -5.24 -19.00
C GLY A 4 -14.96 -4.55 -17.80
N GLY A 5 -15.18 -3.24 -17.68
CA GLY A 5 -15.00 -2.54 -16.42
C GLY A 5 -15.92 -3.19 -15.38
N LEU A 6 -15.37 -4.12 -14.60
CA LEU A 6 -16.02 -4.61 -13.40
C LEU A 6 -16.15 -3.39 -12.50
N SER A 7 -17.33 -2.77 -12.53
CA SER A 7 -17.78 -1.91 -11.44
C SER A 7 -17.80 -2.81 -10.23
N LEU A 8 -16.69 -2.81 -9.48
CA LEU A 8 -16.56 -3.40 -8.18
C LEU A 8 -17.56 -2.67 -7.30
N ASP A 9 -18.80 -3.13 -7.38
CA ASP A 9 -19.86 -2.88 -6.43
C ASP A 9 -19.22 -2.95 -5.06
N ALA A 10 -19.41 -1.90 -4.25
CA ALA A 10 -18.49 -1.43 -3.22
C ALA A 10 -17.94 -2.49 -2.23
N GLY A 11 -18.48 -3.71 -2.17
CA GLY A 11 -18.05 -4.81 -1.29
C GLY A 11 -16.56 -5.14 -1.29
N PRO A 12 -15.94 -5.63 -2.39
CA PRO A 12 -14.56 -6.12 -2.34
C PRO A 12 -13.54 -5.00 -2.20
N ALA A 13 -13.77 -3.86 -2.85
CA ALA A 13 -12.95 -2.67 -2.70
C ALA A 13 -13.03 -2.09 -1.29
N GLN A 14 -14.23 -2.05 -0.68
CA GLN A 14 -14.39 -1.58 0.70
C GLN A 14 -13.77 -2.54 1.72
N ALA A 15 -13.89 -3.86 1.50
CA ALA A 15 -13.23 -4.86 2.33
C ALA A 15 -11.70 -4.71 2.28
N LEU A 16 -11.14 -4.34 1.11
CA LEU A 16 -9.72 -4.00 0.96
C LEU A 16 -9.35 -2.75 1.78
N VAL A 17 -10.15 -1.67 1.71
CA VAL A 17 -9.93 -0.45 2.54
C VAL A 17 -9.94 -0.78 4.01
N ASP A 18 -10.98 -1.49 4.44
CA ASP A 18 -11.26 -1.76 5.84
C ASP A 18 -10.14 -2.62 6.43
N ALA A 19 -9.70 -3.64 5.69
CA ALA A 19 -8.63 -4.53 6.12
C ALA A 19 -7.25 -3.85 6.14
N LEU A 20 -6.99 -2.87 5.27
CA LEU A 20 -5.78 -2.04 5.31
C LEU A 20 -5.91 -0.87 6.32
N GLY A 21 -7.11 -0.56 6.79
CA GLY A 21 -7.41 0.62 7.58
C GLY A 21 -6.98 1.91 6.90
N LEU A 22 -7.17 2.00 5.58
CA LEU A 22 -6.91 3.23 4.82
C LEU A 22 -8.09 4.21 5.03
N PRO A 23 -7.86 5.53 5.03
CA PRO A 23 -8.95 6.49 5.16
C PRO A 23 -9.96 6.30 4.01
N GLY A 24 -11.25 6.10 4.33
CA GLY A 24 -12.28 5.66 3.39
C GLY A 24 -12.55 6.56 2.18
N THR A 25 -11.97 7.76 2.12
CA THR A 25 -11.99 8.66 0.95
C THR A 25 -10.95 8.32 -0.12
N THR A 26 -9.97 7.47 0.16
CA THR A 26 -8.82 7.23 -0.73
C THR A 26 -9.16 6.41 -1.98
N LEU A 27 -10.21 5.58 -1.92
CA LEU A 27 -10.59 4.69 -3.04
C LEU A 27 -11.70 5.20 -3.95
N LYS A 28 -12.26 6.41 -3.73
CA LYS A 28 -13.41 6.93 -4.51
C LYS A 28 -13.14 7.11 -6.01
N GLN A 29 -11.93 6.84 -6.49
CA GLN A 29 -11.54 7.07 -7.87
C GLN A 29 -10.59 5.99 -8.38
N PHE A 30 -10.90 4.70 -8.21
CA PHE A 30 -10.35 3.70 -9.15
C PHE A 30 -10.84 4.05 -10.56
N LYS A 31 -10.14 4.96 -11.23
CA LYS A 31 -10.57 5.50 -12.52
C LYS A 31 -10.51 4.44 -13.61
N GLN A 32 -9.67 3.43 -13.42
CA GLN A 32 -9.54 2.24 -14.23
C GLN A 32 -9.05 1.13 -13.31
N LEU A 33 -9.92 0.18 -12.98
CA LEU A 33 -9.48 -1.16 -12.63
C LEU A 33 -9.61 -1.96 -13.92
N GLY A 34 -8.47 -2.29 -14.51
CA GLY A 34 -8.47 -2.91 -15.83
C GLY A 34 -7.12 -3.53 -16.11
N GLY A 35 -7.16 -4.81 -16.45
CA GLY A 35 -5.99 -5.57 -16.88
C GLY A 35 -6.44 -6.92 -17.44
N PRO A 36 -5.53 -7.67 -18.07
CA PRO A 36 -5.85 -9.00 -18.55
C PRO A 36 -6.31 -9.87 -17.37
N PHE A 37 -7.47 -10.51 -17.53
CA PHE A 37 -7.93 -11.55 -16.62
C PHE A 37 -8.17 -12.84 -17.39
N ALA A 38 -7.92 -13.96 -16.72
CA ALA A 38 -8.21 -15.29 -17.24
C ALA A 38 -9.17 -15.98 -16.28
N ILE A 39 -10.02 -16.86 -16.80
CA ILE A 39 -10.80 -17.76 -15.97
C ILE A 39 -10.20 -19.14 -16.16
N GLU A 40 -9.50 -19.64 -15.14
CA GLU A 40 -8.85 -20.94 -15.16
C GLU A 40 -9.30 -21.72 -13.92
N GLU A 41 -9.66 -22.99 -14.11
CA GLU A 41 -10.00 -23.92 -13.01
C GLU A 41 -11.07 -23.41 -12.01
N GLY A 42 -12.03 -22.59 -12.47
CA GLY A 42 -13.03 -22.03 -11.57
C GLY A 42 -12.50 -20.87 -10.72
N GLN A 43 -11.48 -20.17 -11.20
CA GLN A 43 -10.91 -19.00 -10.56
C GLN A 43 -10.74 -17.87 -11.57
N PHE A 44 -11.10 -16.65 -11.18
CA PHE A 44 -10.72 -15.45 -11.90
C PHE A 44 -9.28 -15.12 -11.55
N GLN A 45 -8.36 -15.37 -12.47
CA GLN A 45 -6.99 -14.91 -12.38
C GLN A 45 -6.89 -13.48 -12.89
N LEU A 46 -6.33 -12.61 -12.05
CA LEU A 46 -6.04 -11.21 -12.29
C LEU A 46 -4.54 -11.12 -12.55
N ASN A 47 -4.15 -10.78 -13.78
CA ASN A 47 -2.75 -10.59 -14.13
C ASN A 47 -2.46 -9.09 -14.12
N ALA A 48 -1.78 -8.63 -13.08
CA ALA A 48 -1.24 -7.28 -12.94
C ALA A 48 -2.25 -6.19 -13.35
N TRP A 49 -3.34 -6.08 -12.60
CA TRP A 49 -4.28 -4.98 -12.74
C TRP A 49 -3.70 -3.73 -12.12
N ASP A 50 -3.37 -2.76 -12.95
CA ASP A 50 -3.01 -1.44 -12.48
C ASP A 50 -4.25 -0.72 -11.96
N PHE A 51 -4.04 0.04 -10.91
CA PHE A 51 -5.06 0.86 -10.31
C PHE A 51 -4.48 2.22 -9.96
N GLY A 52 -5.20 3.27 -10.34
CA GLY A 52 -4.84 4.65 -10.01
C GLY A 52 -5.86 5.24 -9.04
N GLY A 53 -5.38 5.73 -7.90
CA GLY A 53 -6.16 6.47 -6.93
C GLY A 53 -5.71 7.93 -6.84
N SER A 54 -6.47 8.79 -6.17
CA SER A 54 -6.11 10.20 -6.01
C SER A 54 -4.88 10.42 -5.11
N GLN A 55 -4.43 9.39 -4.40
CA GLN A 55 -3.39 9.51 -3.37
C GLN A 55 -2.29 8.44 -3.45
N PHE A 56 -2.51 7.35 -4.19
CA PHE A 56 -1.50 6.35 -4.51
C PHE A 56 -1.93 5.55 -5.73
N ASP A 57 -0.94 5.06 -6.46
CA ASP A 57 -1.08 4.12 -7.54
C ASP A 57 -0.56 2.75 -7.10
N GLY A 58 -0.97 1.71 -7.78
CA GLY A 58 -0.48 0.37 -7.51
C GLY A 58 -0.96 -0.66 -8.51
N THR A 59 -0.53 -1.89 -8.28
CA THR A 59 -0.86 -3.04 -9.10
C THR A 59 -1.40 -4.15 -8.20
N VAL A 60 -2.42 -4.86 -8.67
CA VAL A 60 -2.99 -6.02 -8.00
C VAL A 60 -2.95 -7.23 -8.92
N GLU A 61 -2.53 -8.37 -8.39
CA GLU A 61 -2.48 -9.65 -9.09
C GLU A 61 -3.00 -10.76 -8.19
N GLY A 62 -3.35 -11.90 -8.76
CA GLY A 62 -3.76 -13.08 -8.00
C GLY A 62 -5.07 -13.67 -8.48
N ALA A 63 -5.79 -14.38 -7.60
CA ALA A 63 -6.95 -15.16 -7.97
C ALA A 63 -8.16 -14.96 -7.04
N LEU A 64 -9.34 -14.93 -7.63
CA LEU A 64 -10.64 -14.95 -6.95
C LEU A 64 -11.37 -16.23 -7.34
N GLY A 65 -11.59 -17.14 -6.38
CA GLY A 65 -12.36 -18.35 -6.60
C GLY A 65 -13.87 -18.10 -6.54
N PHE A 66 -14.65 -18.80 -7.36
CA PHE A 66 -16.13 -18.73 -7.34
C PHE A 66 -16.75 -19.13 -5.98
N GLU A 67 -16.01 -19.86 -5.14
CA GLU A 67 -16.39 -20.21 -3.76
C GLU A 67 -16.15 -19.06 -2.76
N GLY A 68 -15.81 -17.86 -3.24
CA GLY A 68 -15.49 -16.72 -2.39
C GLY A 68 -14.11 -16.79 -1.76
N ARG A 69 -13.22 -17.66 -2.25
CA ARG A 69 -11.80 -17.68 -1.88
C ARG A 69 -11.07 -16.50 -2.52
N ILE A 70 -10.25 -15.82 -1.74
CA ILE A 70 -9.48 -14.65 -2.17
C ILE A 70 -8.00 -14.97 -1.97
N ASP A 71 -7.20 -14.78 -3.02
CA ASP A 71 -5.74 -14.76 -2.93
C ASP A 71 -5.22 -13.66 -3.85
N LEU A 72 -5.16 -12.43 -3.34
CA LEU A 72 -4.70 -11.27 -4.08
C LEU A 72 -3.39 -10.76 -3.50
N GLU A 73 -2.42 -10.48 -4.34
CA GLU A 73 -1.24 -9.71 -4.00
C GLU A 73 -1.40 -8.31 -4.57
N MET A 74 -1.13 -7.31 -3.74
CA MET A 74 -1.24 -5.90 -4.11
C MET A 74 0.06 -5.20 -3.75
N THR A 75 0.64 -4.53 -4.73
CA THR A 75 1.81 -3.67 -4.55
C THR A 75 1.40 -2.23 -4.77
N MET A 76 1.74 -1.36 -3.84
CA MET A 76 1.31 0.04 -3.83
C MET A 76 2.41 0.94 -3.28
N ASP A 77 2.62 2.09 -3.91
CA ASP A 77 3.56 3.09 -3.45
C ASP A 77 2.86 4.05 -2.48
N LEU A 78 3.10 3.85 -1.18
CA LEU A 78 2.45 4.60 -0.12
C LEU A 78 3.33 5.73 0.40
N PRO A 79 2.84 6.98 0.48
CA PRO A 79 3.56 8.05 1.16
C PRO A 79 3.68 7.77 2.66
N LEU A 80 4.79 8.18 3.28
CA LEU A 80 5.05 7.95 4.71
C LEU A 80 3.91 8.46 5.61
N SER A 81 3.33 9.60 5.25
CA SER A 81 2.17 10.19 5.95
C SER A 81 0.95 9.26 6.00
N MET A 82 0.72 8.50 4.92
CA MET A 82 -0.36 7.51 4.89
C MET A 82 0.00 6.24 5.63
N LEU A 83 1.25 5.79 5.48
CA LEU A 83 1.72 4.58 6.13
C LEU A 83 1.60 4.72 7.67
N GLN A 84 1.93 5.90 8.21
CA GLN A 84 1.76 6.22 9.63
C GLN A 84 0.29 6.17 10.10
N ASN A 85 -0.65 6.61 9.25
CA ASN A 85 -2.08 6.63 9.56
C ASN A 85 -2.79 5.31 9.23
N SER A 86 -2.07 4.30 8.73
CA SER A 86 -2.62 2.99 8.34
C SER A 86 -2.27 1.91 9.37
N THR A 87 -3.11 0.86 9.42
CA THR A 87 -2.80 -0.37 10.18
C THR A 87 -1.56 -1.10 9.66
N ILE A 88 -1.12 -0.79 8.44
CA ILE A 88 0.12 -1.29 7.83
C ILE A 88 1.32 -0.97 8.72
N ALA A 89 1.44 0.26 9.27
CA ALA A 89 2.53 0.60 10.20
C ALA A 89 2.56 -0.33 11.42
N SER A 90 1.41 -0.64 12.00
CA SER A 90 1.30 -1.55 13.15
C SER A 90 1.66 -3.00 12.78
N ARG A 91 1.40 -3.43 11.54
CA ARG A 91 1.75 -4.76 11.03
C ARG A 91 3.23 -4.90 10.65
N ILE A 92 3.89 -3.80 10.29
CA ILE A 92 5.31 -3.78 9.92
C ILE A 92 6.20 -3.49 11.13
N GLY A 93 5.76 -2.71 12.12
CA GLY A 93 6.63 -2.14 13.15
C GLY A 93 6.35 -2.62 14.58
N GLY A 94 7.30 -3.37 15.16
CA GLY A 94 7.39 -3.52 16.62
C GLY A 94 8.07 -2.29 17.23
N GLY A 95 7.37 -1.58 18.12
CA GLY A 95 7.89 -0.54 19.03
C GLY A 95 8.59 0.68 18.41
N GLY A 96 9.75 0.49 17.79
CA GLY A 96 10.65 1.59 17.37
C GLY A 96 10.37 2.20 15.99
N LEU A 97 9.66 1.50 15.10
CA LEU A 97 9.38 2.03 13.74
C LEU A 97 8.42 3.23 13.77
N GLY A 98 7.47 3.25 14.70
CA GLY A 98 6.48 4.32 14.82
C GLY A 98 7.09 5.67 15.20
N ASP A 99 8.12 5.67 16.04
CA ASP A 99 8.83 6.90 16.44
C ASP A 99 9.62 7.50 15.27
N VAL A 100 10.27 6.63 14.49
CA VAL A 100 10.99 7.03 13.27
C VAL A 100 10.02 7.60 12.23
N LEU A 101 8.90 6.91 11.98
CA LEU A 101 7.86 7.40 11.07
C LEU A 101 7.31 8.76 11.50
N THR A 102 7.07 8.96 12.80
CA THR A 102 6.56 10.24 13.32
C THR A 102 7.54 11.40 13.08
N LYS A 103 8.84 11.15 13.22
CA LYS A 103 9.89 12.16 12.95
C LYS A 103 10.09 12.46 11.46
N LEU A 104 9.87 11.45 10.61
CA LEU A 104 9.93 11.58 9.16
C LEU A 104 8.74 12.35 8.61
N VAL A 105 7.52 11.99 9.04
CA VAL A 105 6.29 12.68 8.63
C VAL A 105 6.23 14.12 9.15
N GLY A 106 6.87 14.42 10.29
CA GLY A 106 7.04 15.79 10.77
C GLY A 106 8.14 16.60 10.04
N GLY A 107 8.76 16.05 8.99
CA GLY A 107 9.84 16.67 8.20
C GLY A 107 9.54 16.73 6.71
N ASP A 108 10.57 16.93 5.89
CA ASP A 108 10.44 17.07 4.42
C ASP A 108 10.14 15.72 3.74
N ALA A 109 10.46 14.60 4.40
CA ALA A 109 10.19 13.24 3.92
C ALA A 109 8.73 12.78 4.07
N ALA A 110 7.79 13.67 4.42
CA ALA A 110 6.38 13.30 4.59
C ALA A 110 5.74 12.75 3.30
N ASP A 111 6.22 13.23 2.15
CA ASP A 111 5.78 12.86 0.80
C ASP A 111 6.61 11.72 0.17
N ASP A 112 7.67 11.25 0.83
CA ASP A 112 8.45 10.10 0.35
C ASP A 112 7.55 8.85 0.28
N THR A 113 7.65 8.13 -0.84
CA THR A 113 6.89 6.91 -1.07
C THR A 113 7.69 5.66 -0.72
N VAL A 114 6.96 4.68 -0.19
CA VAL A 114 7.51 3.36 0.12
C VAL A 114 6.66 2.31 -0.58
N PRO A 115 7.27 1.41 -1.37
CA PRO A 115 6.55 0.31 -1.99
C PRO A 115 6.11 -0.66 -0.89
N VAL A 116 4.82 -0.90 -0.80
CA VAL A 116 4.20 -1.83 0.14
C VAL A 116 3.52 -2.93 -0.64
N THR A 117 3.93 -4.17 -0.38
CA THR A 117 3.32 -5.37 -0.95
C THR A 117 2.53 -6.08 0.14
N VAL A 118 1.23 -6.21 -0.07
CA VAL A 118 0.28 -6.88 0.81
C VAL A 118 -0.39 -8.04 0.10
N ARG A 119 -0.55 -9.15 0.79
CA ARG A 119 -1.32 -10.30 0.35
C ARG A 119 -2.63 -10.39 1.12
N PHE A 120 -3.72 -10.47 0.39
CA PHE A 120 -5.07 -10.73 0.85
C PHE A 120 -5.42 -12.18 0.57
N GLY A 121 -5.50 -12.99 1.61
CA GLY A 121 -5.86 -14.40 1.53
C GLY A 121 -7.22 -14.69 2.17
N GLY A 122 -7.65 -15.95 2.14
CA GLY A 122 -8.79 -16.43 2.92
C GLY A 122 -10.08 -16.42 2.11
N THR A 123 -11.17 -15.94 2.72
CA THR A 123 -12.48 -15.89 2.07
C THR A 123 -13.10 -14.51 2.19
N MET A 124 -14.12 -14.21 1.36
CA MET A 124 -14.90 -12.97 1.49
C MET A 124 -15.52 -12.79 2.89
N GLY A 125 -15.81 -13.89 3.60
CA GLY A 125 -16.37 -13.85 4.96
C GLY A 125 -15.32 -13.76 6.07
N ASP A 126 -14.09 -14.19 5.81
CA ASP A 126 -12.95 -14.15 6.74
C ASP A 126 -11.66 -13.83 5.96
N PRO A 127 -11.44 -12.55 5.62
CA PRO A 127 -10.26 -12.14 4.88
C PRO A 127 -9.05 -12.07 5.80
N THR A 128 -7.91 -12.53 5.30
CA THR A 128 -6.62 -12.45 5.98
C THR A 128 -5.71 -11.48 5.24
N VAL A 129 -4.96 -10.66 5.97
CA VAL A 129 -4.06 -9.66 5.36
C VAL A 129 -2.66 -9.82 5.91
N GLN A 130 -1.70 -9.96 5.01
CA GLN A 130 -0.29 -10.16 5.33
C GLN A 130 0.57 -9.17 4.54
N VAL A 131 1.36 -8.36 5.23
CA VAL A 131 2.40 -7.57 4.56
C VAL A 131 3.55 -8.51 4.20
N LEU A 132 3.93 -8.60 2.92
CA LEU A 132 4.96 -9.52 2.44
C LEU A 132 6.36 -8.90 2.56
N ASN A 133 6.51 -7.64 2.16
CA ASN A 133 7.81 -6.96 2.06
C ASN A 133 8.16 -6.14 3.32
N ARG A 134 7.84 -6.66 4.52
CA ARG A 134 8.03 -5.94 5.80
C ARG A 134 9.48 -5.50 6.02
N GLU A 135 10.44 -6.35 5.71
CA GLU A 135 11.86 -6.06 5.89
C GLU A 135 12.34 -4.97 4.93
N ALA A 136 11.93 -5.05 3.66
CA ALA A 136 12.24 -4.03 2.65
C ALA A 136 11.65 -2.66 3.02
N ILE A 137 10.41 -2.63 3.52
CA ILE A 137 9.79 -1.38 4.02
C ILE A 137 10.59 -0.81 5.19
N ARG A 138 10.97 -1.64 6.16
CA ARG A 138 11.78 -1.19 7.32
C ARG A 138 13.13 -0.63 6.89
N GLU A 139 13.79 -1.27 5.92
CA GLU A 139 15.08 -0.84 5.41
C GLU A 139 14.95 0.49 4.65
N LYS A 140 13.94 0.63 3.79
CA LYS A 140 13.65 1.87 3.07
C LYS A 140 13.36 3.03 4.02
N ILE A 141 12.48 2.84 5.01
CA ILE A 141 12.19 3.84 6.05
C ILE A 141 13.47 4.23 6.80
N ARG A 142 14.33 3.26 7.12
CA ARG A 142 15.61 3.54 7.79
C ARG A 142 16.57 4.32 6.90
N SER A 143 16.62 4.03 5.60
CA SER A 143 17.42 4.81 4.64
C SER A 143 16.94 6.26 4.61
N ILE A 144 15.64 6.48 4.43
CA ILE A 144 15.04 7.82 4.41
C ILE A 144 15.34 8.55 5.72
N ALA A 145 15.18 7.89 6.89
CA ALA A 145 15.53 8.47 8.19
C ALA A 145 17.00 8.86 8.31
N LYS A 146 17.90 8.07 7.74
CA LYS A 146 19.33 8.35 7.75
C LYS A 146 19.64 9.54 6.84
N GLU A 147 19.05 9.58 5.65
CA GLU A 147 19.21 10.66 4.68
C GLU A 147 18.68 11.98 5.23
N GLU A 148 17.48 11.98 5.81
CA GLU A 148 16.89 13.14 6.49
C GLU A 148 17.73 13.60 7.68
N GLY A 149 18.19 12.67 8.51
CA GLY A 149 19.08 12.98 9.63
C GLY A 149 20.39 13.62 9.17
N LEU A 150 21.00 13.11 8.10
CA LEU A 150 22.21 13.67 7.51
C LEU A 150 21.96 15.04 6.89
N ASN A 151 20.82 15.24 6.24
CA ASN A 151 20.45 16.51 5.62
C ASN A 151 20.29 17.61 6.67
N ARG A 152 19.63 17.30 7.79
CA ARG A 152 19.52 18.22 8.95
C ARG A 152 20.87 18.56 9.55
N LEU A 153 21.76 17.57 9.70
CA LEU A 153 23.13 17.84 10.18
C LEU A 153 23.89 18.74 9.21
N ARG A 154 23.77 18.50 7.89
CA ARG A 154 24.40 19.35 6.87
C ARG A 154 23.87 20.78 6.90
N ASP A 155 22.59 20.98 7.14
CA ASP A 155 22.00 22.32 7.29
C ASP A 155 22.60 23.07 8.50
N LEU A 156 22.75 22.37 9.63
CA LEU A 156 23.36 22.92 10.85
C LEU A 156 24.85 23.27 10.69
N PHE A 157 25.60 22.53 9.88
CA PHE A 157 27.03 22.77 9.64
C PHE A 157 27.33 23.58 8.37
N GLY A 158 26.36 23.72 7.46
CA GLY A 158 26.49 24.41 6.17
C GLY A 158 25.87 25.82 6.16
N GLY A 159 25.00 26.15 7.13
CA GLY A 159 24.35 27.46 7.29
C GLY A 159 25.07 28.45 8.21
N GLY A 160 26.25 28.11 8.73
CA GLY A 160 27.06 29.00 9.56
C GLY A 160 27.98 29.90 8.72
N GLY A 161 27.41 30.91 8.07
CA GLY A 161 28.15 31.86 7.24
C GLY A 161 27.40 33.16 7.00
N GLU A 162 27.12 33.89 8.07
CA GLU A 162 26.90 35.35 8.06
C GLU A 162 27.96 36.02 8.95
#